data_AF-A0A2D6X0C5-F1
#
_entry.id   AF-A0A2D6X0C5-F1
#
_cell.length_a   1.000
_cell.length_b   1.000
_cell.length_c   1.000
_cell.angle_alpha   90.00
_cell.angle_beta   90.00
_cell.angle_gamma   90.00
#
_symmetry.space_group_name_H-M   'P 1'
#
loop_
_entity.id
_entity.type
_entity.pdbx_description
1 polymer ?
#
loop_
_entity_poly.entity_id
_entity_poly.type
_entity_poly.pdbx_seq_one_letter_code
_entity_poly.pdbx_strand_id
1 'polypeptide(L)'
;MAYLKTSDTIIINATLTDKGRKLLSRGKFKIAKFALGDDEIDYKLYDPVEIRDTEEYQPSLLNAYSLEAYSDRLKNIQYGLNSYDASVLYLTPEELDKMGEFKHAYLLYLPVLKQNNKLDVSPTKRDFVYYVSVNDETTQKLIDSIPGFKFLQSSNLDNCKIVIESGIHMAEEKISSAEDTTPTIKHRRHGIVKKFLLDHDFFVNADNRFISTIAAIRPTSRFENFASGEAIINFETFTDIVPITLENEFPHYASYIIKGIPNLMAQYDYPAEDPADRIEYSALAGPRGAVTALNVVVDNQLKVNSTGERDFRFSKYGKIDQTPFAEIPTTKFDYLDTTIYIYGGTTNSRVQVPLRLLRFAGT
;
A
#
# COMPACT_ATOMS: atom_id res chain seq x y z
N MET A 1 -27.48 5.23 -1.66
CA MET A 1 -28.15 6.56 -1.60
C MET A 1 -29.15 6.60 -2.73
N ALA A 2 -30.35 7.17 -2.60
CA ALA A 2 -31.33 7.20 -3.71
C ALA A 2 -31.83 8.63 -3.99
N TYR A 3 -31.94 8.98 -5.27
CA TYR A 3 -32.44 10.27 -5.76
C TYR A 3 -33.97 10.28 -5.82
N LEU A 4 -34.60 11.39 -5.41
CA LEU A 4 -36.06 11.56 -5.44
C LEU A 4 -36.56 12.59 -6.48
N LYS A 5 -35.74 13.55 -6.93
CA LYS A 5 -36.12 14.51 -7.98
C LYS A 5 -34.95 15.33 -8.52
N THR A 6 -35.00 15.66 -9.80
CA THR A 6 -34.14 16.66 -10.47
C THR A 6 -34.92 17.98 -10.61
N SER A 7 -34.87 18.82 -9.58
CA SER A 7 -35.28 20.23 -9.69
C SER A 7 -34.47 21.06 -8.71
N ASP A 8 -33.43 21.75 -9.18
CA ASP A 8 -32.52 22.72 -8.53
C ASP A 8 -31.92 22.37 -7.15
N THR A 9 -32.38 21.32 -6.49
CA THR A 9 -31.98 20.85 -5.16
C THR A 9 -31.93 19.33 -5.22
N ILE A 10 -30.74 18.80 -4.97
CA ILE A 10 -30.51 17.36 -4.87
C ILE A 10 -30.83 16.93 -3.43
N ILE A 11 -31.91 16.16 -3.26
CA ILE A 11 -32.27 15.56 -1.97
C ILE A 11 -31.83 14.10 -1.96
N ILE A 12 -31.01 13.74 -0.98
CA ILE A 12 -30.42 12.41 -0.85
C ILE A 12 -30.93 11.74 0.42
N ASN A 13 -31.51 10.53 0.27
CA ASN A 13 -31.80 9.67 1.42
C ASN A 13 -30.55 8.89 1.84
N ALA A 14 -30.18 8.99 3.12
CA ALA A 14 -29.03 8.31 3.71
C ALA A 14 -29.42 7.54 4.98
N THR A 15 -28.89 6.33 5.12
CA THR A 15 -29.03 5.51 6.32
C THR A 15 -27.77 5.64 7.17
N LEU A 16 -27.91 5.96 8.46
CA LEU A 16 -26.76 6.01 9.36
C LEU A 16 -26.24 4.60 9.68
N THR A 17 -24.92 4.46 9.75
CA THR A 17 -24.28 3.29 10.35
C THR A 17 -24.53 3.24 11.86
N ASP A 18 -24.20 2.13 12.53
CA ASP A 18 -24.30 2.03 14.00
C ASP A 18 -23.53 3.14 14.72
N LYS A 19 -22.34 3.48 14.23
CA LYS A 19 -21.54 4.59 14.74
C LYS A 19 -22.24 5.92 14.53
N GLY A 20 -22.84 6.14 13.36
CA GLY A 20 -23.65 7.32 13.07
C GLY A 20 -24.84 7.46 14.03
N ARG A 21 -25.60 6.38 14.24
CA ARG A 21 -26.71 6.33 15.22
C ARG A 21 -26.24 6.63 16.65
N LYS A 22 -25.09 6.08 17.05
CA LYS A 22 -24.45 6.33 18.36
C LYS A 22 -24.01 7.79 18.53
N LEU A 23 -23.53 8.44 17.48
CA LEU A 23 -23.16 9.86 17.52
C LEU A 23 -24.40 10.76 17.53
N LEU A 24 -25.44 10.39 16.79
CA LEU A 24 -26.73 11.06 16.79
C LEU A 24 -27.39 11.01 18.17
N SER A 25 -27.40 9.85 18.84
CA SER A 25 -27.97 9.72 20.19
C SER A 25 -27.22 10.54 21.26
N ARG A 26 -25.96 10.91 20.99
CA ARG A 26 -25.16 11.80 21.85
C ARG A 26 -25.41 13.29 21.57
N GLY A 27 -26.25 13.65 20.60
CA GLY A 27 -26.58 15.03 20.25
C GLY A 27 -25.47 15.82 19.53
N LYS A 28 -24.34 15.18 19.19
CA LYS A 28 -23.20 15.80 18.49
C LYS A 28 -23.02 15.20 17.09
N PHE A 29 -24.07 15.24 16.28
CA PHE A 29 -24.03 14.70 14.92
C PHE A 29 -23.97 15.81 13.88
N LYS A 30 -22.87 15.82 13.11
CA LYS A 30 -22.68 16.70 11.96
C LYS A 30 -22.10 15.87 10.81
N ILE A 31 -22.76 15.91 9.66
CA ILE A 31 -22.20 15.38 8.42
C ILE A 31 -21.19 16.41 7.93
N ALA A 32 -19.91 16.06 7.93
CA ALA A 32 -18.84 16.96 7.50
C ALA A 32 -18.44 16.75 6.03
N LYS A 33 -18.54 15.51 5.54
CA LYS A 33 -18.22 15.08 4.18
C LYS A 33 -19.10 13.90 3.82
N PHE A 34 -19.33 13.71 2.53
CA PHE A 34 -19.89 12.50 1.96
C PHE A 34 -19.04 12.11 0.74
N ALA A 35 -19.06 10.83 0.38
CA ALA A 35 -18.48 10.33 -0.85
C ALA A 35 -19.57 9.57 -1.60
N LEU A 36 -19.52 9.67 -2.93
CA LEU A 36 -20.29 8.80 -3.82
C LEU A 36 -19.43 7.56 -4.11
N GLY A 37 -20.04 6.48 -4.57
CA GLY A 37 -19.35 5.26 -4.96
C GLY A 37 -19.93 4.74 -6.26
N ASP A 38 -19.10 4.03 -7.00
CA ASP A 38 -19.35 3.55 -8.36
C ASP A 38 -19.00 2.06 -8.51
N ASP A 39 -18.91 1.32 -7.40
CA ASP A 39 -18.52 -0.10 -7.33
C ASP A 39 -19.25 -1.03 -8.30
N GLU A 40 -20.46 -0.66 -8.72
CA GLU A 40 -21.34 -1.45 -9.60
C GLU A 40 -21.36 -0.93 -11.05
N ILE A 41 -20.52 0.06 -11.38
CA ILE A 41 -20.43 0.65 -12.72
C ILE A 41 -19.34 -0.07 -13.52
N ASP A 42 -19.75 -0.82 -14.55
CA ASP A 42 -18.81 -1.35 -15.54
C ASP A 42 -18.44 -0.27 -16.58
N TYR A 43 -17.34 0.42 -16.33
CA TYR A 43 -16.81 1.44 -17.23
C TYR A 43 -16.38 0.92 -18.61
N LYS A 44 -16.26 -0.41 -18.82
CA LYS A 44 -15.97 -0.96 -20.15
C LYS A 44 -17.13 -0.80 -21.13
N LEU A 45 -18.33 -0.54 -20.63
CA LEU A 45 -19.51 -0.22 -21.45
C LEU A 45 -19.45 1.19 -22.04
N TYR A 46 -18.47 2.00 -21.64
CA TYR A 46 -18.23 3.31 -22.22
C TYR A 46 -17.33 3.20 -23.46
N ASP A 47 -17.90 3.46 -24.64
CA ASP A 47 -17.15 3.58 -25.90
C ASP A 47 -16.94 5.07 -26.25
N PRO A 48 -15.69 5.58 -26.21
CA PRO A 48 -15.40 6.98 -26.57
C PRO A 48 -15.36 7.24 -28.08
N VAL A 49 -15.37 6.20 -28.93
CA VAL A 49 -15.21 6.28 -30.39
C VAL A 49 -16.57 6.35 -31.09
N GLU A 50 -17.60 5.72 -30.55
CA GLU A 50 -18.97 5.77 -31.08
C GLU A 50 -19.80 6.95 -30.55
N ILE A 51 -19.23 8.16 -30.55
CA ILE A 51 -20.05 9.39 -30.66
C ILE A 51 -20.55 9.46 -32.11
N ARG A 52 -21.35 8.48 -32.52
CA ARG A 52 -22.07 8.51 -33.80
C ARG A 52 -23.49 8.93 -33.51
N ASP A 53 -23.85 9.95 -34.26
CA ASP A 53 -25.14 10.61 -34.42
C ASP A 53 -26.37 9.77 -34.02
N THR A 54 -27.30 10.45 -33.34
CA THR A 54 -28.74 10.17 -33.22
C THR A 54 -29.25 9.00 -32.36
N GLU A 55 -29.90 9.38 -31.25
CA GLU A 55 -31.05 8.76 -30.56
C GLU A 55 -30.97 7.33 -29.97
N GLU A 56 -30.07 6.44 -30.38
CA GLU A 56 -30.12 5.01 -29.94
C GLU A 56 -29.06 4.56 -28.93
N TYR A 57 -27.91 5.24 -28.82
CA TYR A 57 -26.82 4.81 -27.93
C TYR A 57 -26.56 5.78 -26.75
N GLN A 58 -27.59 5.94 -25.91
CA GLN A 58 -27.49 6.50 -24.56
C GLN A 58 -28.38 5.67 -23.63
N PRO A 59 -27.92 4.58 -22.98
CA PRO A 59 -28.52 4.35 -21.66
C PRO A 59 -27.76 3.60 -20.58
N SER A 60 -26.75 2.75 -20.80
CA SER A 60 -26.37 1.84 -19.70
C SER A 60 -25.73 2.56 -18.50
N LEU A 61 -24.80 3.50 -18.77
CA LEU A 61 -24.20 4.34 -17.72
C LEU A 61 -25.13 5.49 -17.29
N LEU A 62 -25.87 6.10 -18.24
CA LEU A 62 -26.77 7.24 -17.97
C LEU A 62 -28.06 6.83 -17.24
N ASN A 63 -28.53 5.60 -17.44
CA ASN A 63 -29.66 5.00 -16.74
C ASN A 63 -29.22 4.10 -15.58
N ALA A 64 -27.96 4.13 -15.17
CA ALA A 64 -27.52 3.43 -13.98
C ALA A 64 -28.30 3.99 -12.77
N TYR A 65 -29.07 3.13 -12.11
CA TYR A 65 -29.85 3.53 -10.94
C TYR A 65 -28.95 3.62 -9.71
N SER A 66 -29.15 4.65 -8.91
CA SER A 66 -28.49 4.75 -7.62
C SER A 66 -29.12 3.75 -6.63
N LEU A 67 -28.30 2.89 -6.04
CA LEU A 67 -28.75 1.81 -5.15
C LEU A 67 -29.09 2.30 -3.74
N GLU A 68 -29.97 1.57 -3.06
CA GLU A 68 -30.36 1.87 -1.68
C GLU A 68 -29.17 1.87 -0.70
N ALA A 69 -29.23 2.69 0.35
CA ALA A 69 -28.16 2.76 1.35
C ALA A 69 -28.37 1.72 2.45
N TYR A 70 -27.45 0.77 2.59
CA TYR A 70 -27.45 -0.21 3.68
C TYR A 70 -26.87 0.37 4.98
N SER A 71 -27.43 -0.05 6.12
CA SER A 71 -26.92 0.35 7.44
C SER A 71 -25.68 -0.42 7.88
N ASP A 72 -25.47 -1.61 7.31
CA ASP A 72 -24.28 -2.43 7.48
C ASP A 72 -23.16 -1.91 6.58
N ARG A 73 -22.04 -1.49 7.18
CA ARG A 73 -20.88 -0.95 6.44
C ARG A 73 -20.30 -2.00 5.49
N LEU A 74 -20.32 -3.28 5.86
CA LEU A 74 -19.78 -4.37 5.03
C LEU A 74 -20.63 -4.63 3.78
N LYS A 75 -21.85 -4.09 3.71
CA LYS A 75 -22.77 -4.19 2.56
C LYS A 75 -22.98 -2.85 1.86
N ASN A 76 -22.25 -1.82 2.26
CA ASN A 76 -22.29 -0.50 1.62
C ASN A 76 -21.17 -0.40 0.56
N ILE A 77 -21.02 0.77 -0.04
CA ILE A 77 -19.93 1.12 -0.95
C ILE A 77 -18.59 0.70 -0.33
N GLN A 78 -17.89 -0.20 -1.02
CA GLN A 78 -16.55 -0.69 -0.71
C GLN A 78 -15.47 0.24 -1.27
N TYR A 79 -15.65 0.77 -2.49
CA TYR A 79 -14.73 1.73 -3.11
C TYR A 79 -15.46 3.06 -3.38
N GLY A 80 -15.37 3.97 -2.41
CA GLY A 80 -15.82 5.34 -2.62
C GLY A 80 -14.98 6.04 -3.69
N LEU A 81 -15.63 6.88 -4.49
CA LEU A 81 -14.95 7.83 -5.37
C LEU A 81 -14.04 8.73 -4.52
N ASN A 82 -12.75 8.68 -4.84
CA ASN A 82 -11.74 9.49 -4.17
C ASN A 82 -11.45 10.75 -4.99
N SER A 83 -11.48 11.91 -4.34
CA SER A 83 -10.94 13.14 -4.91
C SER A 83 -9.48 13.27 -4.47
N TYR A 84 -8.60 13.43 -5.44
CA TYR A 84 -7.16 13.59 -5.23
C TYR A 84 -6.73 15.06 -5.09
N ASP A 85 -7.69 15.98 -5.03
CA ASP A 85 -7.42 17.40 -4.79
C ASP A 85 -7.10 17.68 -3.31
N ALA A 86 -7.23 16.68 -2.43
CA ALA A 86 -7.03 16.83 -1.00
C ALA A 86 -5.62 17.35 -0.65
N SER A 87 -4.59 17.01 -1.43
CA SER A 87 -3.23 17.46 -1.15
C SER A 87 -2.94 18.90 -1.59
N VAL A 88 -3.89 19.57 -2.27
CA VAL A 88 -3.88 21.04 -2.43
C VAL A 88 -3.88 21.74 -1.06
N LEU A 89 -4.40 21.09 -0.01
CA LEU A 89 -4.37 21.63 1.37
C LEU A 89 -2.96 21.73 1.97
N TYR A 90 -1.97 21.05 1.39
CA TYR A 90 -0.57 21.13 1.85
C TYR A 90 0.27 22.15 1.08
N LEU A 91 -0.34 22.87 0.12
CA LEU A 91 0.35 23.91 -0.64
C LEU A 91 0.37 25.22 0.13
N THR A 92 1.47 25.94 -0.03
CA THR A 92 1.56 27.33 0.41
C THR A 92 0.61 28.21 -0.41
N PRO A 93 0.17 29.37 0.12
CA PRO A 93 -0.66 30.32 -0.63
C PRO A 93 -0.06 30.72 -1.99
N GLU A 94 1.28 30.82 -2.07
CA GLU A 94 2.02 31.17 -3.28
C GLU A 94 2.00 30.05 -4.34
N GLU A 95 2.02 28.79 -3.90
CA GLU A 95 1.89 27.62 -4.79
C GLU A 95 0.46 27.48 -5.30
N LEU A 96 -0.53 27.76 -4.46
CA LEU A 96 -1.95 27.81 -4.82
C LEU A 96 -2.25 28.89 -5.86
N ASP A 97 -1.68 30.08 -5.72
CA ASP A 97 -1.87 31.19 -6.67
C ASP A 97 -1.33 30.85 -8.07
N LYS A 98 -0.19 30.15 -8.13
CA LYS A 98 0.41 29.67 -9.39
C LYS A 98 -0.42 28.63 -10.14
N MET A 99 -1.45 28.05 -9.51
CA MET A 99 -2.33 27.08 -10.16
C MET A 99 -3.48 27.73 -10.95
N GLY A 100 -3.74 29.02 -10.77
CA GLY A 100 -4.83 29.72 -11.44
C GLY A 100 -6.22 29.20 -11.05
N GLU A 101 -7.18 29.24 -11.99
CA GLU A 101 -8.59 28.87 -11.73
C GLU A 101 -8.79 27.35 -11.53
N PHE A 102 -7.91 26.51 -12.05
CA PHE A 102 -8.07 25.06 -12.04
C PHE A 102 -7.33 24.43 -10.85
N LYS A 103 -8.03 24.28 -9.73
CA LYS A 103 -7.52 23.66 -8.50
C LYS A 103 -7.75 22.14 -8.44
N HIS A 104 -7.93 21.51 -9.59
CA HIS A 104 -8.24 20.09 -9.72
C HIS A 104 -7.10 19.32 -10.38
N ALA A 105 -6.79 18.13 -9.85
CA ALA A 105 -5.88 17.20 -10.46
C ALA A 105 -6.53 16.56 -11.70
N TYR A 106 -6.12 16.98 -12.90
CA TYR A 106 -6.49 16.27 -14.13
C TYR A 106 -5.66 14.98 -14.23
N LEU A 107 -6.27 13.87 -13.84
CA LEU A 107 -5.61 12.57 -13.75
C LEU A 107 -5.81 11.76 -15.03
N LEU A 108 -4.70 11.37 -15.66
CA LEU A 108 -4.68 10.37 -16.73
C LEU A 108 -4.24 8.99 -16.20
N TYR A 109 -3.40 8.99 -15.16
CA TYR A 109 -2.87 7.79 -14.51
C TYR A 109 -2.98 7.94 -13.00
N LEU A 110 -3.33 6.83 -12.34
CA LEU A 110 -3.29 6.73 -10.89
C LEU A 110 -2.02 6.00 -10.44
N PRO A 111 -1.33 6.49 -9.39
CA PRO A 111 -0.21 5.77 -8.82
C PRO A 111 -0.67 4.45 -8.22
N VAL A 112 0.18 3.44 -8.29
CA VAL A 112 -0.02 2.15 -7.64
C VAL A 112 1.02 1.97 -6.54
N LEU A 113 0.71 1.11 -5.57
CA LEU A 113 1.71 0.60 -4.64
C LEU A 113 2.28 -0.71 -5.16
N LYS A 114 3.61 -0.84 -5.20
CA LYS A 114 4.28 -2.04 -5.65
C LYS A 114 5.38 -2.46 -4.68
N GLN A 115 5.43 -3.75 -4.37
CA GLN A 115 6.53 -4.35 -3.61
C GLN A 115 7.80 -4.34 -4.45
N ASN A 116 8.89 -3.85 -3.88
CA ASN A 116 10.21 -3.89 -4.49
C ASN A 116 11.06 -4.99 -3.89
N ASN A 117 11.35 -6.00 -4.71
CA ASN A 117 12.15 -7.18 -4.36
C ASN A 117 13.53 -7.18 -5.04
N LYS A 118 13.94 -6.06 -5.67
CA LYS A 118 15.20 -5.94 -6.39
C LYS A 118 16.38 -5.51 -5.49
N LEU A 119 16.07 -4.89 -4.36
CA LEU A 119 17.07 -4.31 -3.46
C LEU A 119 17.70 -5.37 -2.56
N ASP A 120 18.94 -5.09 -2.14
CA ASP A 120 19.65 -6.03 -1.27
C ASP A 120 19.00 -6.22 0.10
N VAL A 121 18.34 -5.18 0.61
CA VAL A 121 17.56 -5.22 1.85
C VAL A 121 16.23 -5.93 1.70
N SER A 122 15.77 -6.22 0.48
CA SER A 122 14.45 -6.80 0.26
C SER A 122 14.45 -8.29 0.60
N PRO A 123 13.41 -8.81 1.28
CA PRO A 123 13.29 -10.22 1.58
C PRO A 123 13.05 -11.05 0.32
N THR A 124 13.53 -12.27 0.32
CA THR A 124 13.21 -13.27 -0.68
C THR A 124 11.75 -13.71 -0.50
N LYS A 125 10.94 -13.53 -1.54
CA LYS A 125 9.56 -14.02 -1.59
C LYS A 125 9.57 -15.49 -2.03
N ARG A 126 9.01 -16.41 -1.24
CA ARG A 126 8.79 -17.82 -1.63
C ARG A 126 7.32 -18.17 -1.43
N ASP A 127 6.73 -18.89 -2.38
CA ASP A 127 5.31 -19.28 -2.35
C ASP A 127 4.36 -18.12 -2.05
N PHE A 128 4.68 -16.95 -2.63
CA PHE A 128 3.94 -15.69 -2.46
C PHE A 128 3.97 -15.07 -1.05
N VAL A 129 4.77 -15.59 -0.12
CA VAL A 129 4.85 -15.13 1.27
C VAL A 129 6.26 -14.63 1.61
N TYR A 130 6.34 -13.65 2.51
CA TYR A 130 7.58 -13.23 3.14
C TYR A 130 7.74 -13.86 4.52
N TYR A 131 8.94 -14.26 4.84
CA TYR A 131 9.23 -14.96 6.09
C TYR A 131 9.75 -14.00 7.15
N VAL A 132 9.28 -14.19 8.38
CA VAL A 132 9.71 -13.44 9.57
C VAL A 132 10.23 -14.44 10.58
N SER A 133 11.49 -14.35 10.96
CA SER A 133 12.03 -15.11 12.08
C SER A 133 11.62 -14.44 13.40
N VAL A 134 11.02 -15.21 14.31
CA VAL A 134 10.51 -14.65 15.58
C VAL A 134 11.61 -14.48 16.63
N ASN A 135 12.72 -15.20 16.53
CA ASN A 135 13.83 -15.17 17.50
C ASN A 135 15.18 -15.50 16.85
N ASP A 136 16.27 -15.29 17.60
CA ASP A 136 17.64 -15.49 17.14
C ASP A 136 17.96 -16.94 16.78
N GLU A 137 17.40 -17.92 17.51
CA GLU A 137 17.60 -19.33 17.21
C GLU A 137 17.07 -19.67 15.81
N THR A 138 15.86 -19.21 15.48
CA THR A 138 15.26 -19.40 14.16
C THR A 138 16.06 -18.68 13.10
N THR A 139 16.48 -17.44 13.36
CA THR A 139 17.33 -16.66 12.45
C THR A 139 18.60 -17.42 12.10
N GLN A 140 19.33 -17.90 13.12
CA GLN A 140 20.59 -18.61 12.93
C GLN A 140 20.38 -19.91 12.14
N LYS A 141 19.34 -20.68 12.47
CA LYS A 141 19.01 -21.91 11.73
C LYS A 141 18.75 -21.67 10.24
N LEU A 142 18.05 -20.60 9.91
CA LEU A 142 17.76 -20.27 8.51
C LEU A 142 19.01 -19.79 7.76
N ILE A 143 19.84 -18.95 8.39
CA ILE A 143 21.09 -18.44 7.80
C ILE A 143 22.06 -19.59 7.52
N ASP A 144 22.27 -20.48 8.49
CA ASP A 144 23.25 -21.57 8.37
C ASP A 144 22.83 -22.62 7.35
N SER A 145 21.52 -22.85 7.20
CA SER A 145 21.01 -23.99 6.45
C SER A 145 20.44 -23.65 5.08
N ILE A 146 20.13 -22.37 4.81
CA ILE A 146 19.58 -21.91 3.52
C ILE A 146 20.36 -20.68 3.03
N PRO A 147 21.54 -20.86 2.41
CA PRO A 147 22.37 -19.76 1.92
C PRO A 147 21.63 -18.84 0.95
N GLY A 148 21.79 -17.53 1.13
CA GLY A 148 21.18 -16.52 0.26
C GLY A 148 19.69 -16.26 0.49
N PHE A 149 19.04 -16.99 1.40
CA PHE A 149 17.65 -16.72 1.78
C PHE A 149 17.56 -15.46 2.65
N LYS A 150 17.03 -14.38 2.08
CA LYS A 150 16.82 -13.12 2.80
C LYS A 150 15.42 -13.11 3.41
N PHE A 151 15.31 -12.84 4.70
CA PHE A 151 14.04 -12.85 5.43
C PHE A 151 14.05 -11.77 6.52
N LEU A 152 12.86 -11.39 6.98
CA LEU A 152 12.69 -10.39 8.02
C LEU A 152 13.10 -10.97 9.37
N GLN A 153 13.82 -10.18 10.16
CA GLN A 153 14.34 -10.61 11.47
C GLN A 153 13.74 -9.77 12.58
N SER A 154 13.15 -10.43 13.59
CA SER A 154 12.60 -9.70 14.73
C SER A 154 13.67 -9.12 15.67
N SER A 155 14.91 -9.62 15.59
CA SER A 155 16.04 -9.18 16.42
C SER A 155 16.97 -8.19 15.74
N ASN A 156 16.99 -8.15 14.40
CA ASN A 156 17.71 -7.16 13.62
C ASN A 156 16.81 -6.57 12.55
N LEU A 157 16.25 -5.41 12.86
CA LEU A 157 15.23 -4.76 12.03
C LEU A 157 15.84 -4.08 10.80
N ASP A 158 17.15 -3.78 10.81
CA ASP A 158 17.87 -3.10 9.73
C ASP A 158 18.24 -4.01 8.56
N ASN A 159 18.57 -5.28 8.84
CA ASN A 159 19.06 -6.23 7.83
C ASN A 159 18.12 -6.44 6.63
N CYS A 160 16.81 -6.50 6.89
CA CYS A 160 15.84 -6.82 5.86
C CYS A 160 14.54 -6.04 6.05
N LYS A 161 13.96 -5.55 4.95
CA LYS A 161 12.75 -4.71 4.96
C LYS A 161 11.87 -5.01 3.75
N ILE A 162 10.56 -5.02 3.97
CA ILE A 162 9.58 -4.93 2.89
C ILE A 162 9.64 -3.51 2.35
N VAL A 163 10.04 -3.35 1.10
CA VAL A 163 10.11 -2.05 0.42
C VAL A 163 8.88 -1.89 -0.46
N ILE A 164 8.15 -0.79 -0.26
CA ILE A 164 6.95 -0.44 -1.02
C ILE A 164 7.20 0.89 -1.73
N GLU A 165 7.00 0.89 -3.03
CA GLU A 165 7.06 2.08 -3.87
C GLU A 165 5.66 2.51 -4.29
N SER A 166 5.41 3.82 -4.25
CA SER A 166 4.26 4.49 -4.87
C SER A 166 4.71 5.19 -6.14
N GLY A 167 3.93 5.07 -7.21
CA GLY A 167 4.15 5.80 -8.45
C GLY A 167 3.38 5.21 -9.63
N ILE A 168 3.63 5.74 -10.83
CA ILE A 168 2.93 5.30 -12.02
C ILE A 168 3.62 4.04 -12.55
N HIS A 169 2.84 2.97 -12.72
CA HIS A 169 3.30 1.74 -13.33
C HIS A 169 2.60 1.52 -14.67
N MET A 170 3.38 1.20 -15.69
CA MET A 170 2.88 0.75 -16.99
C MET A 170 3.47 -0.62 -17.27
N ALA A 171 2.73 -1.44 -18.03
CA ALA A 171 3.28 -2.68 -18.57
C ALA A 171 4.51 -2.34 -19.44
N GLU A 172 5.57 -3.14 -19.33
CA GLU A 172 6.88 -2.86 -19.92
C GLU A 172 6.82 -2.62 -21.43
N GLU A 173 5.92 -3.32 -22.11
CA GLU A 173 5.66 -3.22 -23.56
C GLU A 173 5.12 -1.85 -24.01
N LYS A 174 4.52 -1.06 -23.10
CA LYS A 174 3.96 0.28 -23.41
C LYS A 174 4.91 1.43 -23.11
N ILE A 175 6.11 1.16 -22.58
CA ILE A 175 7.08 2.18 -22.16
C ILE A 175 7.81 2.82 -23.35
N SER A 176 7.94 2.10 -24.46
CA SER A 176 8.66 2.56 -25.66
C SER A 176 7.91 3.62 -26.48
N SER A 177 6.62 3.84 -26.22
CA SER A 177 5.77 4.72 -27.06
C SER A 177 5.18 5.94 -26.35
N ALA A 178 5.29 6.04 -25.01
CA ALA A 178 4.66 7.10 -24.24
C ALA A 178 5.71 8.04 -23.63
N GLU A 179 6.04 9.12 -24.36
CA GLU A 179 7.03 10.13 -23.96
C GLU A 179 6.80 10.64 -22.53
N ASP A 180 5.54 10.86 -22.12
CA ASP A 180 5.17 11.43 -20.82
C ASP A 180 5.21 10.46 -19.61
N THR A 181 5.49 9.18 -19.84
CA THR A 181 5.41 8.14 -18.79
C THR A 181 6.73 7.43 -18.53
N THR A 182 7.82 7.93 -19.10
CA THR A 182 9.16 7.43 -18.80
C THR A 182 9.58 7.84 -17.39
N PRO A 183 10.41 7.06 -16.67
CA PRO A 183 10.75 7.29 -15.27
C PRO A 183 11.82 8.39 -15.09
N THR A 184 11.61 9.57 -15.68
CA THR A 184 12.51 10.72 -15.55
C THR A 184 12.07 11.65 -14.42
N ILE A 185 12.99 12.47 -13.88
CA ILE A 185 12.65 13.51 -12.88
C ILE A 185 11.63 14.52 -13.43
N LYS A 186 11.70 14.84 -14.74
CA LYS A 186 10.74 15.73 -15.41
C LYS A 186 9.32 15.15 -15.34
N HIS A 187 9.13 13.89 -15.69
CA HIS A 187 7.82 13.24 -15.66
C HIS A 187 7.34 12.94 -14.26
N ARG A 188 8.23 12.65 -13.31
CA ARG A 188 7.88 12.66 -11.87
C ARG A 188 7.28 14.00 -11.46
N ARG A 189 7.94 15.11 -11.80
CA ARG A 189 7.45 16.45 -11.45
C ARG A 189 6.07 16.73 -12.06
N HIS A 190 5.86 16.41 -13.33
CA HIS A 190 4.62 16.74 -14.03
C HIS A 190 3.48 15.75 -13.75
N GLY A 191 3.77 14.45 -13.72
CA GLY A 191 2.78 13.38 -13.60
C GLY A 191 2.38 13.05 -12.16
N ILE A 192 3.22 13.38 -11.16
CA ILE A 192 2.96 13.04 -9.76
C ILE A 192 2.94 14.29 -8.87
N VAL A 193 4.05 15.04 -8.83
CA VAL A 193 4.20 16.14 -7.87
C VAL A 193 3.19 17.26 -8.13
N LYS A 194 3.12 17.76 -9.36
CA LYS A 194 2.17 18.80 -9.77
C LYS A 194 0.70 18.36 -9.74
N LYS A 195 0.44 17.06 -9.65
CA LYS A 195 -0.91 16.48 -9.55
C LYS A 195 -1.28 16.09 -8.12
N PHE A 196 -0.44 16.41 -7.13
CA PHE A 196 -0.70 16.16 -5.71
C PHE A 196 -0.80 14.68 -5.35
N LEU A 197 -0.11 13.81 -6.09
CA LEU A 197 -0.20 12.35 -5.99
C LEU A 197 0.93 11.72 -5.16
N LEU A 198 1.66 12.50 -4.36
CA LEU A 198 2.74 11.98 -3.52
C LEU A 198 2.19 11.41 -2.21
N ASP A 199 2.44 10.13 -1.97
CA ASP A 199 2.20 9.51 -0.67
C ASP A 199 3.30 9.87 0.32
N HIS A 200 3.08 10.92 1.13
CA HIS A 200 3.98 11.28 2.23
C HIS A 200 3.82 10.37 3.45
N ASP A 201 2.60 9.87 3.65
CA ASP A 201 2.22 8.96 4.71
C ASP A 201 1.74 7.66 4.09
N PHE A 202 2.12 6.56 4.71
CA PHE A 202 1.62 5.22 4.40
C PHE A 202 0.96 4.71 5.66
N PHE A 203 -0.24 4.18 5.52
CA PHE A 203 -0.89 3.51 6.61
C PHE A 203 -0.65 2.01 6.50
N VAL A 204 -0.39 1.39 7.63
CA VAL A 204 -0.09 -0.03 7.74
C VAL A 204 -1.08 -0.63 8.71
N ASN A 205 -1.89 -1.58 8.25
CA ASN A 205 -2.76 -2.36 9.13
C ASN A 205 -2.12 -3.73 9.34
N ALA A 206 -1.88 -4.09 10.59
CA ALA A 206 -1.26 -5.35 10.97
C ALA A 206 -2.03 -6.02 12.13
N ASP A 207 -2.04 -7.36 12.14
CA ASP A 207 -2.73 -8.15 13.16
C ASP A 207 -2.04 -7.98 14.53
N ASN A 208 -2.73 -7.32 15.45
CA ASN A 208 -2.19 -6.94 16.75
C ASN A 208 -2.12 -8.11 17.73
N ARG A 209 -2.56 -9.30 17.33
CA ARG A 209 -2.34 -10.54 18.09
C ARG A 209 -0.94 -11.09 17.88
N PHE A 210 -0.27 -10.74 16.78
CA PHE A 210 1.04 -11.31 16.42
C PHE A 210 2.12 -10.23 16.25
N ILE A 211 1.73 -9.03 15.81
CA ILE A 211 2.63 -7.92 15.53
C ILE A 211 2.41 -6.85 16.61
N SER A 212 3.45 -6.57 17.38
CA SER A 212 3.43 -5.58 18.46
C SER A 212 3.56 -4.14 17.95
N THR A 213 4.42 -3.92 16.96
CA THR A 213 4.57 -2.64 16.25
C THR A 213 5.25 -2.83 14.88
N ILE A 214 5.30 -1.75 14.10
CA ILE A 214 5.98 -1.65 12.82
C ILE A 214 7.26 -0.84 13.01
N ALA A 215 8.37 -1.36 12.49
CA ALA A 215 9.63 -0.63 12.39
C ALA A 215 9.77 -0.10 10.97
N ALA A 216 9.66 1.22 10.78
CA ALA A 216 9.67 1.83 9.46
C ALA A 216 10.92 2.68 9.23
N ILE A 217 11.03 3.29 8.06
CA ILE A 217 12.14 4.18 7.74
C ILE A 217 12.04 5.54 8.42
N ARG A 218 13.20 6.15 8.68
CA ARG A 218 13.32 7.57 9.07
C ARG A 218 13.10 8.49 7.86
N PRO A 219 12.58 9.71 8.06
CA PRO A 219 12.55 10.74 7.02
C PRO A 219 13.93 11.14 6.47
N THR A 220 15.02 10.83 7.19
CA THR A 220 16.42 11.04 6.76
C THR A 220 16.92 9.99 5.77
N SER A 221 16.17 8.91 5.56
CA SER A 221 16.47 7.87 4.58
C SER A 221 16.52 8.43 3.16
N ARG A 222 17.27 7.78 2.28
CA ARG A 222 17.50 8.25 0.89
C ARG A 222 17.34 7.10 -0.10
N PHE A 223 16.70 7.40 -1.23
CA PHE A 223 16.50 6.48 -2.33
C PHE A 223 16.54 7.24 -3.66
N GLU A 224 17.75 7.41 -4.18
CA GLU A 224 18.03 8.24 -5.35
C GLU A 224 19.25 7.75 -6.12
N ASN A 225 19.30 8.07 -7.41
CA ASN A 225 20.46 7.83 -8.26
C ASN A 225 20.87 9.10 -8.99
N PHE A 226 22.08 9.09 -9.53
CA PHE A 226 22.70 10.22 -10.20
C PHE A 226 23.07 9.86 -11.65
N ALA A 227 23.21 10.87 -12.50
CA ALA A 227 23.65 10.69 -13.88
C ALA A 227 25.07 10.09 -14.00
N SER A 228 25.86 10.09 -12.92
CA SER A 228 27.15 9.40 -12.83
C SER A 228 27.04 7.88 -12.76
N GLY A 229 25.82 7.32 -12.60
CA GLY A 229 25.58 5.90 -12.37
C GLY A 229 25.61 5.50 -10.90
N GLU A 230 26.00 6.40 -9.99
CA GLU A 230 25.95 6.14 -8.55
C GLU A 230 24.51 6.14 -8.02
N ALA A 231 24.24 5.29 -7.03
CA ALA A 231 22.96 5.22 -6.32
C ALA A 231 23.16 5.26 -4.81
N ILE A 232 22.25 5.96 -4.12
CA ILE A 232 22.16 5.99 -2.66
C ILE A 232 20.87 5.30 -2.26
N ILE A 233 21.04 4.17 -1.59
CA ILE A 233 19.96 3.36 -1.05
C ILE A 233 20.22 3.18 0.44
N ASN A 234 19.57 4.00 1.25
CA ASN A 234 19.72 3.98 2.71
C ASN A 234 18.34 4.07 3.36
N PHE A 235 17.94 3.02 4.08
CA PHE A 235 16.67 2.92 4.79
C PHE A 235 16.92 2.77 6.28
N GLU A 236 17.16 3.88 6.96
CA GLU A 236 17.46 3.92 8.39
C GLU A 236 16.21 3.56 9.21
N THR A 237 16.32 2.59 10.12
CA THR A 237 15.16 2.15 10.92
C THR A 237 14.76 3.15 12.00
N PHE A 238 13.45 3.24 12.21
CA PHE A 238 12.77 3.91 13.31
C PHE A 238 11.70 2.98 13.90
N THR A 239 11.71 2.81 15.22
CA THR A 239 10.85 1.84 15.94
C THR A 239 9.81 2.48 16.84
N ASP A 240 9.87 3.79 17.09
CA ASP A 240 8.95 4.47 18.02
C ASP A 240 7.64 4.85 17.30
N ILE A 241 6.99 3.87 16.70
CA ILE A 241 5.72 4.01 16.02
C ILE A 241 4.65 3.38 16.91
N VAL A 242 3.59 4.13 17.17
CA VAL A 242 2.46 3.69 17.99
C VAL A 242 1.20 3.53 17.13
N PRO A 243 0.30 2.60 17.47
CA PRO A 243 -0.93 2.44 16.73
C PRO A 243 -1.85 3.65 16.92
N ILE A 244 -2.54 4.05 15.85
CA ILE A 244 -3.52 5.14 15.86
C ILE A 244 -4.95 4.60 16.04
N THR A 245 -5.85 5.47 16.49
CA THR A 245 -7.29 5.14 16.63
C THR A 245 -8.03 5.27 15.30
N LEU A 246 -7.53 4.58 14.27
CA LEU A 246 -8.23 4.41 13.01
C LEU A 246 -8.98 3.07 13.01
N GLU A 247 -10.23 3.10 12.56
CA GLU A 247 -11.07 1.92 12.55
C GLU A 247 -10.66 0.99 11.40
N ASN A 248 -10.29 -0.24 11.73
CA ASN A 248 -9.81 -1.21 10.75
C ASN A 248 -10.96 -1.88 9.98
N GLU A 249 -10.65 -2.29 8.75
CA GLU A 249 -11.53 -3.16 7.94
C GLU A 249 -11.55 -4.59 8.50
N PHE A 250 -10.45 -5.01 9.15
CA PHE A 250 -10.27 -6.35 9.71
C PHE A 250 -10.31 -6.36 11.24
N PRO A 251 -10.98 -7.34 11.87
CA PRO A 251 -10.96 -7.48 13.32
C PRO A 251 -9.56 -7.85 13.80
N HIS A 252 -9.19 -7.37 15.00
CA HIS A 252 -7.86 -7.60 15.60
C HIS A 252 -6.69 -6.99 14.81
N TYR A 253 -6.94 -6.00 13.95
CA TYR A 253 -5.88 -5.22 13.32
C TYR A 253 -5.70 -3.89 14.07
N ALA A 254 -4.44 -3.46 14.16
CA ALA A 254 -4.06 -2.12 14.55
C ALA A 254 -3.54 -1.37 13.32
N SER A 255 -3.80 -0.07 13.26
CA SER A 255 -3.34 0.81 12.20
C SER A 255 -2.15 1.63 12.67
N TYR A 256 -1.14 1.76 11.83
CA TYR A 256 0.07 2.55 12.06
C TYR A 256 0.23 3.54 10.91
N ILE A 257 0.74 4.74 11.19
CA ILE A 257 1.18 5.68 10.15
C ILE A 257 2.69 5.61 10.09
N ILE A 258 3.23 5.33 8.91
CA ILE A 258 4.66 5.35 8.63
C ILE A 258 4.96 6.39 7.55
N LYS A 259 6.18 6.94 7.56
CA LYS A 259 6.59 7.97 6.61
C LYS A 259 7.11 7.35 5.31
N GLY A 260 6.77 7.99 4.20
CA GLY A 260 7.43 7.83 2.92
C GLY A 260 8.52 8.87 2.73
N ILE A 261 9.57 8.50 2.01
CA ILE A 261 10.55 9.44 1.45
C ILE A 261 10.31 9.58 -0.05
N PRO A 262 10.75 10.67 -0.69
CA PRO A 262 10.73 10.78 -2.14
C PRO A 262 11.51 9.63 -2.78
N ASN A 263 10.89 8.93 -3.73
CA ASN A 263 11.60 8.02 -4.62
C ASN A 263 12.15 8.83 -5.78
N LEU A 264 13.46 9.04 -5.78
CA LEU A 264 14.18 9.85 -6.77
C LEU A 264 15.01 8.98 -7.73
N MET A 265 14.75 7.67 -7.76
CA MET A 265 15.32 6.79 -8.78
C MET A 265 14.76 7.19 -10.14
N ALA A 266 15.62 7.67 -11.02
CA ALA A 266 15.26 8.20 -12.32
C ALA A 266 16.18 7.69 -13.43
N GLN A 267 15.64 7.66 -14.63
CA GLN A 267 16.41 7.45 -15.84
C GLN A 267 16.99 8.79 -16.33
N TYR A 268 18.31 8.84 -16.51
CA TYR A 268 19.03 10.02 -17.02
C TYR A 268 19.32 9.92 -18.53
N ASP A 269 19.75 8.74 -19.00
CA ASP A 269 20.02 8.49 -20.41
C ASP A 269 18.74 7.98 -21.08
N TYR A 270 18.05 8.86 -21.81
CA TYR A 270 16.86 8.51 -22.58
C TYR A 270 17.03 8.80 -24.08
N PRO A 271 16.72 7.83 -24.96
CA PRO A 271 16.34 6.45 -24.64
C PRO A 271 17.53 5.65 -24.11
N ALA A 272 17.34 4.86 -23.04
CA ALA A 272 18.38 3.95 -22.55
C ALA A 272 18.61 2.82 -23.57
N GLU A 273 19.88 2.43 -23.73
CA GLU A 273 20.29 1.33 -24.62
C GLU A 273 19.70 -0.02 -24.17
N ASP A 274 19.66 -0.28 -22.86
CA ASP A 274 18.92 -1.40 -22.26
C ASP A 274 17.68 -0.89 -21.46
N PRO A 275 16.46 -1.33 -21.79
CA PRO A 275 15.27 -1.06 -20.98
C PRO A 275 15.36 -1.53 -19.52
N ALA A 276 16.19 -2.53 -19.20
CA ALA A 276 16.38 -3.04 -17.85
C ALA A 276 17.07 -2.02 -16.92
N ASP A 277 17.96 -1.20 -17.45
CA ASP A 277 18.66 -0.12 -16.71
C ASP A 277 17.67 0.92 -16.15
N ARG A 278 16.50 1.06 -16.79
CA ARG A 278 15.43 2.00 -16.38
C ARG A 278 14.78 1.64 -15.05
N ILE A 279 14.96 0.39 -14.62
CA ILE A 279 14.27 -0.21 -13.48
C ILE A 279 15.22 -0.97 -12.56
N GLU A 280 16.54 -0.76 -12.65
CA GLU A 280 17.55 -1.51 -11.89
C GLU A 280 17.20 -1.61 -10.40
N TYR A 281 16.98 -0.45 -9.77
CA TYR A 281 16.65 -0.38 -8.34
C TYR A 281 15.15 -0.29 -8.05
N SER A 282 14.31 0.00 -9.04
CA SER A 282 12.88 0.28 -8.83
C SER A 282 11.97 -0.82 -9.37
N ALA A 283 10.90 -1.13 -8.65
CA ALA A 283 9.86 -2.05 -9.11
C ALA A 283 8.86 -1.41 -10.09
N LEU A 284 8.76 -0.08 -10.07
CA LEU A 284 7.91 0.68 -10.98
C LEU A 284 8.57 0.78 -12.35
N ALA A 285 7.78 1.13 -13.36
CA ALA A 285 8.27 1.29 -14.74
C ALA A 285 8.05 2.71 -15.32
N GLY A 286 7.17 3.52 -14.71
CA GLY A 286 6.97 4.94 -15.06
C GLY A 286 7.38 5.91 -13.93
N PRO A 287 6.92 7.17 -13.91
CA PRO A 287 7.34 8.13 -12.89
C PRO A 287 7.21 7.63 -11.45
N ARG A 288 8.25 7.82 -10.64
CA ARG A 288 8.28 7.41 -9.22
C ARG A 288 7.68 8.49 -8.33
N GLY A 289 6.89 8.10 -7.34
CA GLY A 289 6.34 9.00 -6.34
C GLY A 289 7.17 9.01 -5.07
N ALA A 290 6.82 8.09 -4.17
CA ALA A 290 7.42 7.92 -2.86
C ALA A 290 7.85 6.46 -2.65
N VAL A 291 8.72 6.22 -1.69
CA VAL A 291 9.09 4.88 -1.23
C VAL A 291 9.03 4.86 0.29
N THR A 292 8.57 3.74 0.83
CA THR A 292 8.70 3.43 2.25
C THR A 292 9.26 2.03 2.40
N ALA A 293 9.87 1.75 3.55
CA ALA A 293 10.30 0.41 3.88
C ALA A 293 9.99 0.11 5.34
N LEU A 294 9.68 -1.15 5.62
CA LEU A 294 9.33 -1.57 6.97
C LEU A 294 9.76 -3.00 7.28
N ASN A 295 9.95 -3.24 8.56
CA ASN A 295 10.03 -4.56 9.18
C ASN A 295 8.98 -4.61 10.31
N VAL A 296 8.72 -5.79 10.85
CA VAL A 296 7.74 -6.02 11.90
C VAL A 296 8.42 -6.36 13.21
N VAL A 297 7.87 -5.87 14.31
CA VAL A 297 8.26 -6.30 15.65
C VAL A 297 7.23 -7.32 16.12
N VAL A 298 7.64 -8.57 16.19
CA VAL A 298 6.78 -9.68 16.64
C VAL A 298 6.46 -9.51 18.13
N ASP A 299 5.26 -9.94 18.55
CA ASP A 299 4.88 -10.01 19.96
C ASP A 299 5.86 -10.86 20.78
N ASN A 300 6.23 -10.38 21.98
CA ASN A 300 7.31 -10.96 22.78
C ASN A 300 7.05 -12.41 23.20
N GLN A 301 5.78 -12.79 23.45
CA GLN A 301 5.46 -14.16 23.85
C GLN A 301 5.64 -15.16 22.70
N LEU A 302 5.64 -14.72 21.44
CA LEU A 302 5.93 -15.57 20.28
C LEU A 302 7.44 -15.85 20.09
N LYS A 303 8.33 -15.08 20.73
CA LYS A 303 9.79 -15.14 20.53
C LYS A 303 10.49 -16.26 21.30
N VAL A 304 9.75 -17.27 21.73
CA VAL A 304 10.25 -18.39 22.55
C VAL A 304 11.11 -19.36 21.72
N ASN A 305 12.28 -19.72 22.22
CA ASN A 305 13.16 -20.74 21.61
C ASN A 305 12.53 -22.14 21.63
N SER A 306 13.08 -23.06 20.84
CA SER A 306 12.61 -24.45 20.68
C SER A 306 12.53 -25.22 22.01
N THR A 307 13.42 -24.93 22.95
CA THR A 307 13.49 -25.52 24.30
C THR A 307 12.50 -24.92 25.29
N GLY A 308 11.91 -23.76 24.97
CA GLY A 308 10.93 -23.08 25.82
C GLY A 308 9.50 -23.57 25.57
N GLU A 309 8.57 -23.17 26.45
CA GLU A 309 7.14 -23.44 26.26
C GLU A 309 6.62 -22.69 25.04
N ARG A 310 6.08 -23.44 24.06
CA ARG A 310 5.51 -22.91 22.83
C ARG A 310 4.26 -22.09 23.14
N ASP A 311 4.16 -20.89 22.58
CA ASP A 311 2.96 -20.06 22.67
C ASP A 311 1.75 -20.72 21.98
N PHE A 312 0.59 -20.68 22.62
CA PHE A 312 -0.65 -21.32 22.13
C PHE A 312 -1.12 -20.77 20.77
N ARG A 313 -0.71 -19.57 20.36
CA ARG A 313 -1.10 -18.98 19.07
C ARG A 313 -0.58 -19.78 17.89
N PHE A 314 0.58 -20.44 18.01
CA PHE A 314 1.09 -21.33 16.96
C PHE A 314 0.18 -22.53 16.71
N SER A 315 -0.41 -23.11 17.76
CA SER A 315 -1.36 -24.23 17.61
C SER A 315 -2.77 -23.76 17.25
N LYS A 316 -3.21 -22.59 17.76
CA LYS A 316 -4.56 -22.07 17.55
C LYS A 316 -4.76 -21.41 16.18
N TYR A 317 -3.77 -20.66 15.71
CA TYR A 317 -3.86 -19.84 14.49
C TYR A 317 -2.86 -20.24 13.41
N GLY A 318 -1.93 -21.14 13.72
CA GLY A 318 -0.85 -21.55 12.85
C GLY A 318 -0.81 -23.07 12.64
N LYS A 319 0.40 -23.56 12.36
CA LYS A 319 0.73 -24.98 12.29
C LYS A 319 2.01 -25.25 13.07
N ILE A 320 2.10 -26.44 13.65
CA ILE A 320 3.23 -26.85 14.46
C ILE A 320 4.03 -27.97 13.79
N ASP A 321 5.32 -28.05 14.10
CA ASP A 321 6.20 -29.15 13.71
C ASP A 321 6.25 -29.42 12.18
N GLN A 322 6.19 -28.35 11.38
CA GLN A 322 6.14 -28.39 9.92
C GLN A 322 7.53 -28.31 9.29
N THR A 323 7.70 -28.81 8.08
CA THR A 323 8.95 -28.73 7.29
C THR A 323 8.75 -27.86 6.05
N PRO A 324 8.63 -26.52 6.20
CA PRO A 324 8.25 -25.62 5.11
C PRO A 324 9.32 -25.44 4.02
N PHE A 325 10.55 -25.94 4.24
CA PHE A 325 11.67 -25.76 3.33
C PHE A 325 12.18 -27.12 2.84
N ALA A 326 12.21 -27.30 1.51
CA ALA A 326 12.67 -28.54 0.89
C ALA A 326 14.18 -28.76 1.08
N GLU A 327 14.96 -27.70 1.27
CA GLU A 327 16.40 -27.74 1.47
C GLU A 327 16.80 -28.30 2.84
N ILE A 328 15.90 -28.22 3.83
CA ILE A 328 16.11 -28.70 5.20
C ILE A 328 14.95 -29.59 5.66
N PRO A 329 14.73 -30.76 5.01
CA PRO A 329 13.51 -31.54 5.14
C PRO A 329 13.32 -32.19 6.52
N THR A 330 14.37 -32.24 7.35
CA THR A 330 14.31 -32.74 8.73
C THR A 330 14.12 -31.63 9.76
N THR A 331 14.27 -30.36 9.38
CA THR A 331 14.18 -29.25 10.31
C THR A 331 12.74 -28.79 10.43
N LYS A 332 12.19 -28.88 11.64
CA LYS A 332 10.81 -28.55 11.95
C LYS A 332 10.68 -27.11 12.43
N PHE A 333 9.59 -26.48 12.01
CA PHE A 333 9.22 -25.12 12.35
C PHE A 333 7.74 -25.07 12.72
N ASP A 334 7.43 -24.25 13.71
CA ASP A 334 6.08 -23.76 13.92
C ASP A 334 5.93 -22.48 13.10
N TYR A 335 4.76 -22.30 12.49
CA TYR A 335 4.49 -21.07 11.75
C TYR A 335 3.07 -20.59 11.91
N LEU A 336 2.91 -19.28 11.80
CA LEU A 336 1.62 -18.63 11.70
C LEU A 336 1.65 -17.67 10.51
N ASP A 337 0.53 -17.63 9.80
CA ASP A 337 0.37 -16.79 8.61
C ASP A 337 -0.51 -15.58 8.97
N THR A 338 -0.08 -14.40 8.54
CA THR A 338 -0.82 -13.15 8.69
C THR A 338 -0.58 -12.27 7.47
N THR A 339 -1.36 -11.22 7.30
CA THR A 339 -1.21 -10.31 6.16
C THR A 339 -1.10 -8.88 6.68
N ILE A 340 -0.16 -8.12 6.14
CA ILE A 340 -0.14 -6.68 6.34
C ILE A 340 -0.79 -6.00 5.15
N TYR A 341 -1.66 -5.04 5.42
CA TYR A 341 -2.27 -4.20 4.40
C TYR A 341 -1.64 -2.82 4.47
N ILE A 342 -1.11 -2.35 3.34
CA ILE A 342 -0.45 -1.05 3.25
C ILE A 342 -1.22 -0.20 2.25
N TYR A 343 -1.50 1.05 2.62
CA TYR A 343 -2.22 2.00 1.77
C TYR A 343 -1.53 3.37 1.75
N GLY A 344 -1.49 3.96 0.56
CA GLY A 344 -0.97 5.31 0.37
C GLY A 344 -1.93 6.33 0.98
N GLY A 345 -1.42 7.23 1.81
CA GLY A 345 -2.26 8.20 2.51
C GLY A 345 -2.90 9.24 1.61
N THR A 346 -2.35 9.45 0.41
CA THR A 346 -2.87 10.38 -0.59
C THR A 346 -3.57 9.65 -1.72
N THR A 347 -2.93 8.61 -2.24
CA THR A 347 -3.42 7.87 -3.41
C THR A 347 -4.48 6.84 -3.06
N ASN A 348 -4.58 6.45 -1.78
CA ASN A 348 -5.39 5.33 -1.30
C ASN A 348 -5.10 4.00 -2.02
N SER A 349 -4.01 3.93 -2.80
CA SER A 349 -3.56 2.73 -3.47
C SER A 349 -3.10 1.72 -2.45
N ARG A 350 -3.40 0.44 -2.69
CA ARG A 350 -3.27 -0.62 -1.68
C ARG A 350 -2.34 -1.72 -2.16
N VAL A 351 -1.62 -2.32 -1.22
CA VAL A 351 -0.87 -3.56 -1.43
C VAL A 351 -1.01 -4.47 -0.23
N GLN A 352 -1.14 -5.77 -0.50
CA GLN A 352 -1.21 -6.81 0.52
C GLN A 352 0.13 -7.54 0.60
N VAL A 353 0.62 -7.71 1.82
CA VAL A 353 1.91 -8.35 2.10
C VAL A 353 1.68 -9.56 3.00
N PRO A 354 1.54 -10.77 2.44
CA PRO A 354 1.44 -11.99 3.23
C PRO A 354 2.76 -12.26 3.96
N LEU A 355 2.67 -12.55 5.25
CA LEU A 355 3.78 -12.87 6.14
C LEU A 355 3.60 -14.25 6.76
N ARG A 356 4.71 -14.96 6.92
CA ARG A 356 4.82 -16.19 7.70
C ARG A 356 5.80 -15.98 8.83
N LEU A 357 5.31 -15.94 10.06
CA LEU A 357 6.13 -15.85 11.26
C LEU A 357 6.58 -17.27 11.62
N LEU A 358 7.90 -17.49 11.63
CA LEU A 358 8.55 -18.78 11.85
C LEU A 358 9.22 -18.84 13.21
N ARG A 359 9.01 -19.96 13.89
CA ARG A 359 9.76 -20.39 15.07
C ARG A 359 10.35 -21.76 14.79
N PHE A 360 11.66 -21.94 15.00
CA PHE A 360 12.29 -23.25 14.97
C PHE A 360 11.74 -24.14 16.11
N ALA A 361 11.34 -25.36 15.77
CA ALA A 361 10.68 -26.30 16.67
C ALA A 361 11.55 -27.53 17.01
N GLY A 362 12.63 -27.77 16.26
CA GLY A 362 13.51 -28.91 16.46
C GLY A 362 13.84 -29.61 15.14
N THR A 363 14.54 -30.74 15.23
CA THR A 363 14.81 -31.65 14.10
C THR A 363 14.07 -32.97 14.32
#